data_AF-A0A2K6AMU4-F1
#
_entry.id   AF-A0A2K6AMU4-F1
#
_cell.length_a   1.000
_cell.length_b   1.000
_cell.length_c   1.000
_cell.angle_alpha   90.00
_cell.angle_beta   90.00
_cell.angle_gamma   90.00
#
_symmetry.space_group_name_H-M   'P 1'
#
loop_
_entity.id
_entity.type
_entity.pdbx_description
1 polymer ?
#
loop_
_entity_poly.entity_id
_entity_poly.type
_entity_poly.pdbx_seq_one_letter_code
_entity_poly.pdbx_strand_id
1 'polypeptide(L)'
;MVGDSSLASAVGLLHPPPDRRGAHTRATAASRLPPDSPRELVPKQAPCSPSDPPLPWTLGHGPMGPAGVTARPGRFFGVYLLYCLNPRYRGRVYVGFTVNPARRVQQHNGGRKKGGAWRTSGRGPWEMVLVVHGFPSAVAALRFEWAWQHPHASRRLAHVGPRLRGETAFAFHLRVLAHMLRAPPWARLPLTLRWLRPDLRQDLCLPPPPHVPLAFGPPPPQAPAPRCRAGPFDDAEPEPDQGDPGACCSLCAQTIQDEEGPLCCPNPGCWLRAHVICLAEEFLREEPGQLLPLEGQCPSCEKSLLWGDLIWLCQMDTEKEVEDSELEEAHWTDLLET
;
A
#
# COMPACT_ATOMS: atom_id res chain seq x y z
N MET A 1 -43.09 -57.60 8.80
CA MET A 1 -42.88 -58.53 7.68
C MET A 1 -42.42 -57.70 6.49
N VAL A 2 -41.11 -57.73 6.19
CA VAL A 2 -40.51 -58.32 4.97
C VAL A 2 -40.91 -57.50 3.72
N GLY A 3 -40.00 -56.95 2.91
CA GLY A 3 -38.55 -57.07 2.84
C GLY A 3 -37.97 -56.22 1.70
N ASP A 4 -36.64 -56.13 1.72
CA ASP A 4 -35.72 -55.61 0.71
C ASP A 4 -35.90 -56.22 -0.69
N SER A 5 -35.53 -55.45 -1.73
CA SER A 5 -34.85 -55.97 -2.92
C SER A 5 -34.17 -54.87 -3.75
N SER A 6 -32.84 -54.85 -3.60
CA SER A 6 -31.76 -54.43 -4.49
C SER A 6 -32.01 -54.52 -6.01
N LEU A 7 -31.45 -53.55 -6.75
CA LEU A 7 -30.93 -53.75 -8.11
C LEU A 7 -29.68 -52.88 -8.33
N ALA A 8 -28.69 -53.47 -8.99
CA ALA A 8 -27.28 -53.17 -8.92
C ALA A 8 -26.73 -52.35 -10.10
N SER A 9 -25.58 -51.73 -9.84
CA SER A 9 -24.37 -51.55 -10.68
C SER A 9 -24.46 -50.92 -12.08
N ALA A 10 -23.71 -49.84 -12.26
CA ALA A 10 -22.68 -49.72 -13.31
C ALA A 10 -21.67 -48.60 -12.97
N VAL A 11 -20.47 -48.99 -12.53
CA VAL A 11 -19.27 -48.14 -12.45
C VAL A 11 -18.48 -48.32 -13.74
N GLY A 12 -18.31 -47.25 -14.51
CA GLY A 12 -17.45 -47.20 -15.70
C GLY A 12 -16.14 -46.49 -15.40
N LEU A 13 -15.07 -47.26 -15.22
CA LEU A 13 -13.68 -46.80 -15.15
C LEU A 13 -13.20 -46.38 -16.55
N LEU A 14 -12.73 -45.13 -16.71
CA LEU A 14 -11.92 -44.72 -17.86
C LEU A 14 -10.42 -44.86 -17.52
N HIS A 15 -9.72 -45.65 -18.33
CA HIS A 15 -8.27 -45.82 -18.32
C HIS A 15 -7.54 -44.63 -18.98
N PRO A 16 -6.30 -44.30 -18.57
CA PRO A 16 -5.46 -43.29 -19.20
C PRO A 16 -4.67 -43.84 -20.43
N PRO A 17 -4.28 -42.99 -21.39
CA PRO A 17 -3.50 -43.40 -22.56
C PRO A 17 -2.00 -43.54 -22.27
N PRO A 18 -1.24 -44.30 -23.10
CA PRO A 18 0.09 -44.79 -22.76
C PRO A 18 1.24 -43.85 -23.13
N ASP A 19 2.31 -44.06 -22.37
CA ASP A 19 3.66 -43.45 -22.43
C ASP A 19 4.41 -43.83 -23.73
N ARG A 20 5.09 -42.87 -24.37
CA ARG A 20 6.02 -43.13 -25.49
C ARG A 20 7.40 -42.57 -25.17
N ARG A 21 8.30 -43.48 -24.79
CA ARG A 21 9.76 -43.24 -24.78
C ARG A 21 10.41 -43.82 -26.03
N GLY A 22 11.32 -43.04 -26.61
CA GLY A 22 12.58 -43.53 -27.17
C GLY A 22 12.67 -43.70 -28.68
N ALA A 23 13.38 -42.79 -29.35
CA ALA A 23 14.18 -43.11 -30.53
C ALA A 23 15.41 -42.20 -30.59
N HIS A 24 16.58 -42.80 -30.38
CA HIS A 24 17.89 -42.23 -30.64
C HIS A 24 18.12 -42.12 -32.15
N THR A 25 18.62 -40.98 -32.63
CA THR A 25 19.43 -40.92 -33.86
C THR A 25 20.58 -39.94 -33.67
N ARG A 26 21.75 -40.39 -34.12
CA ARG A 26 23.05 -39.71 -34.09
C ARG A 26 23.31 -39.26 -35.53
N ALA A 27 23.61 -37.97 -35.75
CA ALA A 27 24.13 -37.51 -37.04
C ALA A 27 25.11 -36.35 -36.82
N THR A 28 26.22 -36.45 -37.52
CA THR A 28 27.46 -35.66 -37.46
C THR A 28 27.49 -34.56 -38.52
N ALA A 29 28.32 -33.55 -38.22
CA ALA A 29 29.15 -32.74 -39.13
C ALA A 29 28.52 -31.57 -39.95
N ALA A 30 28.98 -30.38 -39.56
CA ALA A 30 29.61 -29.34 -40.39
C ALA A 30 28.80 -28.63 -41.50
N SER A 31 28.63 -27.32 -41.32
CA SER A 31 28.88 -26.32 -42.38
C SER A 31 29.24 -24.96 -41.77
N ARG A 32 30.42 -24.49 -42.15
CA ARG A 32 31.02 -23.18 -41.85
C ARG A 32 30.47 -22.15 -42.83
N LEU A 33 30.21 -20.92 -42.39
CA LEU A 33 30.26 -19.67 -43.17
C LEU A 33 30.50 -18.47 -42.20
N PRO A 34 30.99 -17.31 -42.67
CA PRO A 34 32.26 -16.72 -42.23
C PRO A 34 32.12 -15.55 -41.24
N PRO A 35 33.21 -15.10 -40.59
CA PRO A 35 33.24 -13.88 -39.80
C PRO A 35 33.75 -12.71 -40.65
N ASP A 36 33.01 -11.60 -40.73
CA ASP A 36 33.60 -10.29 -41.04
C ASP A 36 32.60 -9.17 -40.76
N SER A 37 32.87 -8.38 -39.71
CA SER A 37 32.70 -6.91 -39.70
C SER A 37 33.13 -6.32 -38.35
N PRO A 38 33.61 -5.06 -38.34
CA PRO A 38 34.76 -4.66 -37.54
C PRO A 38 34.44 -4.21 -36.12
N ARG A 39 35.42 -4.44 -35.24
CA ARG A 39 35.48 -3.94 -33.86
C ARG A 39 35.46 -2.41 -33.85
N GLU A 40 34.38 -1.81 -33.36
CA GLU A 40 34.40 -0.42 -32.91
C GLU A 40 35.24 -0.32 -31.62
N LEU A 41 36.26 0.53 -31.69
CA LEU A 41 37.12 0.93 -30.59
C LEU A 41 36.35 1.87 -29.67
N VAL A 42 35.95 1.37 -28.48
CA VAL A 42 35.49 2.23 -27.38
C VAL A 42 36.67 3.08 -26.90
N PRO A 43 36.58 4.43 -26.89
CA PRO A 43 37.65 5.27 -26.36
C PRO A 43 37.80 5.06 -24.85
N LYS A 44 39.01 4.73 -24.40
CA LYS A 44 39.40 4.73 -22.99
C LYS A 44 39.32 6.16 -22.45
N GLN A 45 38.39 6.43 -21.53
CA GLN A 45 38.42 7.65 -20.73
C GLN A 45 39.53 7.55 -19.68
N ALA A 46 40.35 8.61 -19.62
CA ALA A 46 41.45 8.79 -18.67
C ALA A 46 40.93 9.12 -17.26
N PRO A 47 41.72 8.86 -16.19
CA PRO A 47 41.32 9.16 -14.82
C PRO A 47 41.53 10.64 -14.50
N CYS A 48 40.46 11.34 -14.11
CA CYS A 48 40.56 12.71 -13.57
C CYS A 48 40.81 12.64 -12.05
N SER A 49 41.94 13.21 -11.62
CA SER A 49 42.27 13.48 -10.22
C SER A 49 41.46 14.68 -9.67
N PRO A 50 41.35 14.83 -8.34
CA PRO A 50 40.37 15.69 -7.69
C PRO A 50 40.96 17.05 -7.35
N SER A 51 40.44 18.13 -7.92
CA SER A 51 40.66 19.51 -7.45
C SER A 51 39.71 20.43 -8.21
N ASP A 52 38.51 20.67 -7.68
CA ASP A 52 37.79 21.93 -7.91
C ASP A 52 36.77 22.16 -6.77
N PRO A 53 36.65 23.40 -6.25
CA PRO A 53 35.83 23.72 -5.08
C PRO A 53 34.33 23.82 -5.43
N PRO A 54 33.41 23.55 -4.49
CA PRO A 54 31.98 23.67 -4.74
C PRO A 54 31.56 25.14 -4.88
N LEU A 55 30.82 25.44 -5.96
CA LEU A 55 30.20 26.73 -6.22
C LEU A 55 29.00 26.99 -5.26
N PRO A 56 28.70 28.26 -4.96
CA PRO A 56 27.78 28.65 -3.90
C PRO A 56 26.35 28.76 -4.44
N TRP A 57 25.44 27.93 -3.96
CA TRP A 57 24.01 28.21 -4.04
C TRP A 57 23.55 28.76 -2.68
N THR A 58 23.61 30.07 -2.54
CA THR A 58 22.89 30.81 -1.51
C THR A 58 21.55 31.28 -2.06
N LEU A 59 20.52 31.08 -1.23
CA LEU A 59 19.27 31.87 -1.15
C LEU A 59 18.34 31.83 -2.38
N GLY A 60 17.54 30.77 -2.46
CA GLY A 60 16.22 30.80 -3.08
C GLY A 60 15.15 30.51 -2.01
N HIS A 61 14.41 31.55 -1.61
CA HIS A 61 13.19 31.41 -0.81
C HIS A 61 12.15 30.62 -1.62
N GLY A 62 12.04 29.31 -1.37
CA GLY A 62 10.89 28.53 -1.80
C GLY A 62 9.66 28.85 -0.92
N PRO A 63 8.43 28.77 -1.45
CA PRO A 63 7.25 29.04 -0.64
C PRO A 63 7.18 28.01 0.48
N MET A 64 6.99 28.50 1.71
CA MET A 64 6.65 27.69 2.88
C MET A 64 5.49 26.76 2.52
N GLY A 65 5.77 25.46 2.42
CA GLY A 65 4.72 24.45 2.37
C GLY A 65 3.93 24.50 3.67
N PRO A 66 2.59 24.47 3.65
CA PRO A 66 1.84 24.44 4.87
C PRO A 66 1.97 23.06 5.52
N ALA A 67 2.13 23.11 6.84
CA ALA A 67 1.68 22.15 7.83
C ALA A 67 2.35 20.76 7.85
N GLY A 68 2.92 20.47 9.03
CA GLY A 68 3.36 19.14 9.40
C GLY A 68 2.25 18.11 9.19
N VAL A 69 2.68 16.89 8.85
CA VAL A 69 1.81 15.71 8.74
C VAL A 69 0.98 15.60 10.02
N THR A 70 -0.26 16.08 9.97
CA THR A 70 -1.20 15.99 11.07
C THR A 70 -1.47 14.51 11.35
N ALA A 71 -1.61 14.16 12.62
CA ALA A 71 -2.04 12.83 12.99
C ALA A 71 -3.38 12.53 12.28
N ARG A 72 -3.56 11.28 11.85
CA ARG A 72 -4.77 10.78 11.20
C ARG A 72 -5.59 9.98 12.25
N PRO A 73 -6.62 10.57 12.90
CA PRO A 73 -7.61 9.84 13.74
C PRO A 73 -8.46 8.82 12.97
N GLY A 74 -8.24 7.53 13.20
CA GLY A 74 -8.95 6.43 12.56
C GLY A 74 -8.15 5.13 12.68
N ARG A 75 -8.71 4.00 12.23
CA ARG A 75 -8.05 2.69 12.37
C ARG A 75 -6.76 2.63 11.56
N PHE A 76 -5.63 2.43 12.23
CA PHE A 76 -4.34 2.24 11.56
C PHE A 76 -4.29 0.86 10.91
N PHE A 77 -4.03 0.82 9.59
CA PHE A 77 -3.71 -0.40 8.86
C PHE A 77 -2.35 -0.23 8.19
N GLY A 78 -1.39 -1.08 8.54
CA GLY A 78 -0.03 -1.00 8.03
C GLY A 78 0.52 -2.36 7.57
N VAL A 79 1.26 -2.34 6.46
CA VAL A 79 2.08 -3.45 6.00
C VAL A 79 3.55 -3.06 6.15
N TYR A 80 4.32 -3.85 6.88
CA TYR A 80 5.68 -3.52 7.26
C TYR A 80 6.71 -4.51 6.72
N LEU A 81 7.96 -4.06 6.65
CA LEU A 81 9.13 -4.88 6.42
C LEU A 81 10.01 -4.91 7.67
N LEU A 82 10.20 -6.09 8.24
CA LEU A 82 11.21 -6.32 9.27
C LEU A 82 12.56 -6.65 8.64
N TYR A 83 13.62 -6.30 9.35
CA TYR A 83 14.98 -6.69 9.05
C TYR A 83 15.65 -7.26 10.29
N CYS A 84 16.33 -8.39 10.11
CA CYS A 84 17.03 -9.08 11.19
C CYS A 84 18.43 -8.47 11.40
N LEU A 85 18.67 -7.95 12.59
CA LEU A 85 19.97 -7.41 13.00
C LEU A 85 20.91 -8.47 13.57
N ASN A 86 20.40 -9.67 13.87
CA ASN A 86 21.22 -10.75 14.41
C ASN A 86 22.35 -11.12 13.42
N PRO A 87 23.64 -11.06 13.80
CA PRO A 87 24.75 -11.35 12.89
C PRO A 87 24.66 -12.73 12.22
N ARG A 88 24.11 -13.74 12.91
CA ARG A 88 23.90 -15.09 12.38
C ARG A 88 22.83 -15.17 11.29
N TYR A 89 21.86 -14.25 11.33
CA TYR A 89 20.70 -14.22 10.44
C TYR A 89 20.57 -12.90 9.69
N ARG A 90 21.68 -12.13 9.61
CA ARG A 90 21.70 -10.76 9.10
C ARG A 90 21.19 -10.72 7.66
N GLY A 91 20.39 -9.70 7.37
CA GLY A 91 19.83 -9.51 6.02
C GLY A 91 18.57 -10.34 5.75
N ARG A 92 18.11 -11.17 6.69
CA ARG A 92 16.76 -11.76 6.62
C ARG A 92 15.71 -10.67 6.80
N VAL A 93 14.64 -10.82 6.04
CA VAL A 93 13.48 -9.92 6.10
C VAL A 93 12.21 -10.70 6.34
N TYR A 94 11.18 -10.00 6.82
CA TYR A 94 9.84 -10.54 6.99
C TYR A 94 8.84 -9.44 6.67
N VAL A 95 7.86 -9.72 5.82
CA VAL A 95 6.75 -8.82 5.53
C VAL A 95 5.55 -9.24 6.35
N GLY A 96 4.83 -8.30 6.95
CA GLY A 96 3.59 -8.61 7.65
C GLY A 96 2.64 -7.43 7.76
N PHE A 97 1.42 -7.73 8.19
CA PHE A 97 0.37 -6.75 8.48
C PHE A 97 0.25 -6.45 9.98
N THR A 98 -0.17 -5.24 10.34
CA THR A 98 -0.49 -4.84 11.71
C THR A 98 -1.42 -3.62 11.79
N VAL A 99 -2.17 -3.55 12.88
CA VAL A 99 -2.86 -2.33 13.34
C VAL A 99 -2.10 -1.55 14.41
N ASN A 100 -1.03 -2.14 14.97
CA ASN A 100 -0.20 -1.53 16.01
C ASN A 100 1.28 -1.93 15.83
N PRO A 101 2.07 -1.12 15.10
CA PRO A 101 3.48 -1.41 14.81
C PRO A 101 4.36 -1.63 16.05
N ALA A 102 4.15 -0.82 17.09
CA ALA A 102 4.93 -0.88 18.33
C ALA A 102 4.69 -2.20 19.08
N ARG A 103 3.43 -2.63 19.18
CA ARG A 103 3.08 -3.94 19.75
C ARG A 103 3.65 -5.08 18.90
N ARG A 104 3.49 -4.99 17.57
CA ARG A 104 3.84 -6.09 16.65
C ARG A 104 5.33 -6.41 16.64
N VAL A 105 6.20 -5.39 16.65
CA VAL A 105 7.66 -5.62 16.71
C VAL A 105 8.08 -6.31 18.03
N GLN A 106 7.42 -5.97 19.15
CA GLN A 106 7.65 -6.64 20.43
C GLN A 106 7.23 -8.12 20.38
N GLN A 107 6.09 -8.44 19.78
CA GLN A 107 5.64 -9.83 19.60
C GLN A 107 6.65 -10.65 18.77
N HIS A 108 7.17 -10.10 17.67
CA HIS A 108 8.19 -10.78 16.86
C HIS A 108 9.47 -11.07 17.65
N ASN A 109 9.91 -10.12 18.48
CA ASN A 109 11.10 -10.27 19.32
C ASN A 109 10.85 -11.17 20.56
N GLY A 110 9.61 -11.24 21.05
CA GLY A 110 9.18 -12.16 22.11
C GLY A 110 8.95 -13.60 21.65
N GLY A 111 8.94 -13.85 20.34
CA GLY A 111 8.79 -15.17 19.73
C GLY A 111 7.35 -15.71 19.70
N ARG A 112 7.18 -16.93 19.19
CA ARG A 112 5.85 -17.52 18.90
C ARG A 112 4.92 -17.57 20.12
N LYS A 113 5.47 -17.84 21.31
CA LYS A 113 4.69 -17.90 22.57
C LYS A 113 4.11 -16.55 22.99
N LYS A 114 4.57 -15.44 22.39
CA LYS A 114 4.10 -14.07 22.65
C LYS A 114 3.37 -13.48 21.43
N GLY A 115 2.87 -14.33 20.53
CA GLY A 115 2.13 -13.91 19.34
C GLY A 115 3.00 -13.53 18.13
N GLY A 116 4.32 -13.71 18.21
CA GLY A 116 5.22 -13.50 17.06
C GLY A 116 5.06 -14.57 15.99
N ALA A 117 5.30 -14.21 14.73
CA ALA A 117 5.27 -15.16 13.62
C ALA A 117 6.30 -16.29 13.81
N TRP A 118 5.94 -17.52 13.40
CA TRP A 118 6.85 -18.66 13.49
C TRP A 118 8.18 -18.40 12.77
N ARG A 119 8.13 -17.80 11.58
CA ARG A 119 9.33 -17.49 10.76
C ARG A 119 10.31 -16.54 11.44
N THR A 120 9.88 -15.74 12.42
CA THR A 120 10.73 -14.77 13.14
C THR A 120 11.21 -15.26 14.50
N SER A 121 10.59 -16.32 15.04
CA SER A 121 10.84 -16.81 16.41
C SER A 121 12.29 -17.23 16.62
N GLY A 122 12.93 -16.73 17.68
CA GLY A 122 14.30 -17.08 18.09
C GLY A 122 15.41 -16.60 17.14
N ARG A 123 15.08 -15.72 16.18
CA ARG A 123 16.02 -15.21 15.17
C ARG A 123 16.34 -13.73 15.33
N GLY A 124 15.67 -13.03 16.24
CA GLY A 124 15.85 -11.60 16.48
C GLY A 124 17.23 -11.24 17.04
N PRO A 125 17.48 -9.94 17.29
CA PRO A 125 16.49 -8.88 17.25
C PRO A 125 16.06 -8.50 15.82
N TRP A 126 14.76 -8.26 15.67
CA TRP A 126 14.09 -7.76 14.48
C TRP A 126 13.77 -6.29 14.67
N GLU A 127 14.08 -5.48 13.65
CA GLU A 127 13.67 -4.09 13.56
C GLU A 127 12.63 -3.94 12.47
N MET A 128 11.57 -3.18 12.75
CA MET A 128 10.66 -2.74 11.69
C MET A 128 11.32 -1.57 10.97
N VAL A 129 11.75 -1.78 9.73
CA VAL A 129 12.56 -0.80 9.00
C VAL A 129 11.68 0.23 8.30
N LEU A 130 10.57 -0.24 7.74
CA LEU A 130 9.64 0.57 6.98
C LEU A 130 8.21 0.01 7.12
N VAL A 131 7.23 0.90 6.98
CA VAL A 131 5.81 0.58 6.99
C VAL A 131 5.08 1.39 5.91
N VAL A 132 4.29 0.70 5.10
CA VAL A 132 3.29 1.31 4.22
C VAL A 132 1.98 1.34 4.99
N HIS A 133 1.34 2.49 5.11
CA HIS A 133 0.08 2.65 5.86
C HIS A 133 -0.87 3.61 5.14
N GLY A 134 -2.08 3.79 5.67
CA GLY A 134 -3.16 4.54 5.01
C GLY A 134 -4.05 3.67 4.12
N PHE A 135 -4.03 2.35 4.33
CA PHE A 135 -4.96 1.45 3.63
C PHE A 135 -6.41 1.73 4.08
N PRO A 136 -7.39 1.69 3.17
CA PRO A 136 -8.79 1.95 3.50
C PRO A 136 -9.44 0.82 4.32
N SER A 137 -8.82 -0.36 4.37
CA SER A 137 -9.32 -1.49 5.17
C SER A 137 -8.22 -2.52 5.42
N ALA A 138 -8.44 -3.38 6.42
CA ALA A 138 -7.60 -4.55 6.67
C ALA A 138 -7.51 -5.46 5.43
N VAL A 139 -8.61 -5.65 4.69
CA VAL A 139 -8.61 -6.48 3.47
C VAL A 139 -7.70 -5.90 2.39
N ALA A 140 -7.71 -4.57 2.19
CA ALA A 140 -6.82 -3.91 1.24
C ALA A 140 -5.34 -4.09 1.64
N ALA A 141 -5.04 -3.94 2.93
CA ALA A 141 -3.70 -4.14 3.47
C ALA A 141 -3.22 -5.60 3.36
N LEU A 142 -4.07 -6.57 3.70
CA LEU A 142 -3.76 -8.00 3.59
C LEU A 142 -3.50 -8.44 2.14
N ARG A 143 -4.28 -7.91 1.18
CA ARG A 143 -4.01 -8.15 -0.26
C ARG A 143 -2.65 -7.58 -0.70
N PHE A 144 -2.26 -6.43 -0.15
CA PHE A 144 -0.94 -5.84 -0.40
C PHE A 144 0.17 -6.69 0.23
N GLU A 145 0.01 -7.09 1.49
CA GLU A 145 0.97 -7.95 2.21
C GLU A 145 1.21 -9.26 1.48
N TRP A 146 0.16 -9.97 1.09
CA TRP A 146 0.27 -11.23 0.36
C TRP A 146 1.04 -11.05 -0.96
N ALA A 147 0.72 -10.03 -1.75
CA ALA A 147 1.41 -9.78 -3.02
C ALA A 147 2.88 -9.41 -2.82
N TRP A 148 3.22 -8.76 -1.70
CA TRP A 148 4.61 -8.42 -1.37
C TRP A 148 5.39 -9.64 -0.86
N GLN A 149 4.75 -10.55 -0.12
CA GLN A 149 5.33 -11.85 0.27
C GLN A 149 5.51 -12.79 -0.93
N HIS A 150 4.59 -12.73 -1.90
CA HIS A 150 4.52 -13.65 -3.03
C HIS A 150 4.53 -12.95 -4.40
N PRO A 151 5.58 -12.16 -4.73
CA PRO A 151 5.59 -11.34 -5.95
C PRO A 151 5.46 -12.18 -7.23
N HIS A 152 6.00 -13.41 -7.26
CA HIS A 152 5.94 -14.28 -8.43
C HIS A 152 4.59 -14.98 -8.62
N ALA A 153 3.77 -15.10 -7.56
CA ALA A 153 2.41 -15.63 -7.67
C ALA A 153 1.39 -14.52 -7.98
N SER A 154 1.72 -13.27 -7.70
CA SER A 154 0.86 -12.13 -7.95
C SER A 154 0.84 -11.77 -9.44
N ARG A 155 -0.32 -11.92 -10.08
CA ARG A 155 -0.55 -11.46 -11.46
C ARG A 155 -0.26 -9.96 -11.66
N ARG A 156 -0.36 -9.15 -10.59
CA ARG A 156 -0.07 -7.70 -10.62
C ARG A 156 1.42 -7.39 -10.68
N LEU A 157 2.27 -8.38 -10.43
CA LEU A 157 3.73 -8.25 -10.34
C LEU A 157 4.44 -9.20 -11.31
N ALA A 158 3.75 -9.69 -12.35
CA ALA A 158 4.33 -10.60 -13.35
C ALA A 158 5.54 -9.98 -14.09
N HIS A 159 5.60 -8.65 -14.20
CA HIS A 159 6.74 -7.91 -14.76
C HIS A 159 7.93 -7.81 -13.80
N VAL A 160 7.74 -8.10 -12.51
CA VAL A 160 8.81 -8.06 -11.52
C VAL A 160 9.58 -9.38 -11.59
N GLY A 161 10.73 -9.34 -12.27
CA GLY A 161 11.62 -10.48 -12.40
C GLY A 161 12.10 -11.04 -11.05
N PRO A 162 12.61 -12.29 -11.05
CA PRO A 162 13.12 -12.95 -9.84
C PRO A 162 14.23 -12.15 -9.17
N ARG A 163 14.53 -12.53 -7.92
CA ARG A 163 15.67 -11.97 -7.21
C ARG A 163 16.96 -12.23 -7.99
N LEU A 164 17.72 -11.17 -8.26
CA LEU A 164 18.96 -11.24 -9.03
C LEU A 164 20.06 -11.93 -8.23
N ARG A 165 21.07 -12.48 -8.92
CA ARG A 165 22.26 -13.03 -8.26
C ARG A 165 22.99 -11.90 -7.52
N GLY A 166 23.21 -12.07 -6.21
CA GLY A 166 23.86 -11.07 -5.36
C GLY A 166 22.91 -10.00 -4.80
N GLU A 167 21.66 -9.93 -5.25
CA GLU A 167 20.64 -9.05 -4.67
C GLU A 167 20.25 -9.55 -3.28
N THR A 168 20.35 -8.68 -2.28
CA THR A 168 19.93 -9.03 -0.91
C THR A 168 18.42 -9.22 -0.85
N ALA A 169 17.94 -9.99 0.12
CA ALA A 169 16.50 -10.12 0.32
C ALA A 169 15.84 -8.76 0.59
N PHE A 170 16.51 -7.86 1.32
CA PHE A 170 16.04 -6.52 1.59
C PHE A 170 15.92 -5.67 0.31
N ALA A 171 16.97 -5.60 -0.50
CA ALA A 171 16.95 -4.86 -1.77
C ALA A 171 15.85 -5.39 -2.72
N PHE A 172 15.68 -6.72 -2.80
CA PHE A 172 14.62 -7.34 -3.58
C PHE A 172 13.22 -6.87 -3.14
N HIS A 173 12.95 -6.86 -1.83
CA HIS A 173 11.63 -6.44 -1.33
C HIS A 173 11.39 -4.94 -1.54
N LEU A 174 12.43 -4.10 -1.50
CA LEU A 174 12.31 -2.68 -1.86
C LEU A 174 11.99 -2.48 -3.34
N ARG A 175 12.62 -3.27 -4.22
CA ARG A 175 12.30 -3.26 -5.66
C ARG A 175 10.84 -3.70 -5.91
N VAL A 176 10.40 -4.77 -5.27
CA VAL A 176 9.00 -5.23 -5.35
C VAL A 176 8.04 -4.12 -4.87
N LEU A 177 8.32 -3.52 -3.71
CA LEU A 177 7.53 -2.43 -3.15
C LEU A 177 7.42 -1.23 -4.12
N ALA A 178 8.53 -0.83 -4.73
CA ALA A 178 8.55 0.28 -5.69
C ALA A 178 7.61 0.04 -6.89
N HIS A 179 7.50 -1.21 -7.35
CA HIS A 179 6.52 -1.59 -8.37
C HIS A 179 5.10 -1.67 -7.83
N MET A 180 4.89 -2.18 -6.62
CA MET A 180 3.56 -2.29 -6.00
C MET A 180 2.89 -0.93 -5.82
N LEU A 181 3.64 0.09 -5.40
CA LEU A 181 3.11 1.46 -5.23
C LEU A 181 2.59 2.08 -6.55
N ARG A 182 2.92 1.49 -7.70
CA ARG A 182 2.51 1.94 -9.04
C ARG A 182 1.56 0.95 -9.74
N ALA A 183 1.23 -0.18 -9.10
CA ALA A 183 0.39 -1.21 -9.68
C ALA A 183 -1.06 -1.12 -9.15
N PRO A 184 -2.09 -1.33 -9.99
CA PRO A 184 -3.45 -1.52 -9.51
C PRO A 184 -3.56 -2.75 -8.60
N PRO A 185 -4.41 -2.72 -7.55
CA PRO A 185 -5.33 -1.64 -7.19
C PRO A 185 -4.71 -0.55 -6.28
N TRP A 186 -3.40 -0.61 -5.99
CA TRP A 186 -2.77 0.20 -4.95
C TRP A 186 -2.32 1.59 -5.41
N ALA A 187 -2.10 1.75 -6.72
CA ALA A 187 -1.55 2.97 -7.33
C ALA A 187 -2.38 4.25 -7.14
N ARG A 188 -3.61 4.14 -6.62
CA ARG A 188 -4.50 5.28 -6.35
C ARG A 188 -5.06 5.28 -4.93
N LEU A 189 -4.46 4.49 -4.04
CA LEU A 189 -4.80 4.49 -2.63
C LEU A 189 -4.02 5.61 -1.91
N PRO A 190 -4.59 6.20 -0.84
CA PRO A 190 -3.96 7.30 -0.10
C PRO A 190 -2.87 6.79 0.87
N LEU A 191 -1.94 6.00 0.33
CA LEU A 191 -0.88 5.34 1.06
C LEU A 191 0.22 6.32 1.45
N THR A 192 0.92 6.01 2.53
CA THR A 192 2.14 6.68 2.97
C THR A 192 3.24 5.64 3.14
N LEU A 193 4.41 5.89 2.57
CA LEU A 193 5.61 5.08 2.79
C LEU A 193 6.45 5.71 3.90
N ARG A 194 6.57 5.02 5.04
CA ARG A 194 7.24 5.54 6.23
C ARG A 194 8.46 4.72 6.60
N TRP A 195 9.62 5.35 6.67
CA TRP A 195 10.86 4.77 7.19
C TRP A 195 10.94 4.94 8.70
N LEU A 196 11.04 3.84 9.43
CA LEU A 196 11.17 3.83 10.89
C LEU A 196 12.64 3.78 11.34
N ARG A 197 13.51 3.23 10.47
CA ARG A 197 14.96 3.15 10.67
C ARG A 197 15.69 3.86 9.53
N PRO A 198 15.95 5.18 9.66
CA PRO A 198 16.63 5.96 8.62
C PRO A 198 18.03 5.45 8.30
N ASP A 199 18.70 4.86 9.29
CA ASP A 199 20.02 4.23 9.18
C ASP A 199 20.06 3.01 8.24
N LEU A 200 18.91 2.39 8.00
CA LEU A 200 18.75 1.23 7.11
C LEU A 200 18.04 1.59 5.80
N ARG A 201 17.74 2.88 5.58
CA ARG A 201 17.10 3.34 4.34
C ARG A 201 17.99 3.03 3.14
N GLN A 202 17.35 2.58 2.07
CA GLN A 202 17.94 2.50 0.74
C GLN A 202 16.99 3.18 -0.24
N ASP A 203 17.53 3.73 -1.31
CA ASP A 203 16.71 4.34 -2.35
C ASP A 203 15.93 3.27 -3.13
N LEU A 204 14.68 3.60 -3.43
CA LEU A 204 13.85 2.75 -4.27
C LEU A 204 14.30 2.90 -5.73
N CYS A 205 14.29 1.80 -6.48
CA CYS A 205 14.60 1.83 -7.91
C CYS A 205 13.62 2.69 -8.73
N LEU A 206 12.41 2.91 -8.20
CA LEU A 206 11.45 3.89 -8.68
C LEU A 206 11.01 4.74 -7.49
N PRO A 207 11.02 6.09 -7.59
CA PRO A 207 10.51 6.92 -6.51
C PRO A 207 9.02 6.61 -6.28
N PRO A 208 8.49 6.80 -5.05
CA PRO A 208 7.04 6.72 -4.83
C PRO A 208 6.28 7.68 -5.75
N PRO A 209 5.04 7.33 -6.16
CA PRO A 209 4.18 8.28 -6.84
C PRO A 209 4.02 9.59 -6.03
N PRO A 210 3.80 10.75 -6.67
CA PRO A 210 3.70 12.04 -5.97
C PRO A 210 2.66 12.08 -4.84
N HIS A 211 1.53 11.37 -4.99
CA HIS A 211 0.47 11.28 -3.99
C HIS A 211 0.77 10.32 -2.84
N VAL A 212 1.88 9.54 -2.90
CA VAL A 212 2.33 8.64 -1.83
C VAL A 212 3.50 9.30 -1.10
N PRO A 213 3.23 10.05 -0.02
CA PRO A 213 4.29 10.76 0.69
C PRO A 213 5.31 9.81 1.33
N LEU A 214 6.57 10.26 1.32
CA LEU A 214 7.66 9.68 2.10
C LEU A 214 7.69 10.32 3.48
N ALA A 215 7.58 9.50 4.53
CA ALA A 215 7.64 9.94 5.91
C ALA A 215 8.75 9.23 6.71
N PHE A 216 9.13 9.81 7.84
CA PHE A 216 10.20 9.30 8.70
C PHE A 216 9.78 9.27 10.17
N GLY A 217 10.36 8.34 10.93
CA GLY A 217 10.08 8.17 12.35
C GLY A 217 8.78 7.41 12.62
N PRO A 218 8.43 7.18 13.90
CA PRO A 218 7.25 6.41 14.29
C PRO A 218 5.97 6.98 13.66
N PRO A 219 4.95 6.14 13.38
CA PRO A 219 3.64 6.65 13.00
C PRO A 219 3.14 7.62 14.07
N PRO A 220 2.47 8.71 13.69
CA PRO A 220 1.86 9.60 14.67
C PRO A 220 0.93 8.78 15.59
N PRO A 221 0.86 9.10 16.89
CA PRO A 221 -0.14 8.51 17.77
C PRO A 221 -1.52 8.65 17.12
N GLN A 222 -2.38 7.65 17.30
CA GLN A 222 -3.78 7.81 16.98
C GLN A 222 -4.30 8.93 17.89
N ALA A 223 -4.41 10.13 17.34
CA ALA A 223 -4.99 11.24 18.06
C ALA A 223 -6.50 11.00 18.16
N PRO A 224 -7.14 11.32 19.29
CA PRO A 224 -8.58 11.45 19.32
C PRO A 224 -9.00 12.47 18.27
N ALA A 225 -10.13 12.23 17.60
CA ALA A 225 -10.68 13.15 16.61
C ALA A 225 -10.77 14.57 17.19
N PRO A 226 -10.20 15.61 16.54
CA PRO A 226 -10.50 16.98 16.90
C PRO A 226 -11.99 17.19 16.64
N ARG A 227 -12.76 17.48 17.69
CA ARG A 227 -14.15 17.90 17.55
C ARG A 227 -14.16 19.19 16.73
N CYS A 228 -14.66 19.15 15.51
CA CYS A 228 -15.08 20.37 14.82
C CYS A 228 -16.20 20.98 15.66
N ARG A 229 -15.84 21.95 16.51
CA ARG A 229 -16.83 22.86 17.07
C ARG A 229 -17.45 23.60 15.90
N ALA A 230 -18.70 23.29 15.58
CA ALA A 230 -19.59 24.29 15.01
C ALA A 230 -19.45 25.57 15.86
N GLY A 231 -19.41 26.73 15.20
CA GLY A 231 -19.00 28.00 15.78
C GLY A 231 -19.78 28.42 17.04
N PRO A 232 -19.32 29.48 17.74
CA PRO A 232 -19.98 29.95 18.94
C PRO A 232 -21.32 30.61 18.56
N PHE A 233 -22.42 29.96 18.92
CA PHE A 233 -23.70 30.63 19.10
C PHE A 233 -24.25 30.26 20.47
N ASP A 234 -24.77 31.29 21.12
CA ASP A 234 -25.01 31.44 22.55
C ASP A 234 -25.91 30.37 23.20
N ASP A 235 -25.76 30.27 24.53
CA ASP A 235 -26.62 29.53 25.45
C ASP A 235 -28.11 29.80 25.19
N ALA A 236 -28.80 28.90 24.51
CA ALA A 236 -30.26 28.82 24.48
C ALA A 236 -30.69 27.35 24.51
N GLU A 237 -31.60 27.05 25.43
CA GLU A 237 -32.23 25.74 25.69
C GLU A 237 -32.69 25.02 24.40
N PRO A 238 -32.68 23.67 24.37
CA PRO A 238 -33.07 22.92 23.18
C PRO A 238 -34.60 22.88 23.03
N GLU A 239 -35.13 23.80 22.23
CA GLU A 239 -36.43 23.61 21.56
C GLU A 239 -36.34 22.43 20.57
N PRO A 240 -37.44 21.71 20.28
CA PRO A 240 -37.44 20.58 19.35
C PRO A 240 -37.28 21.11 17.92
N ASP A 241 -36.02 21.22 17.48
CA ASP A 241 -35.68 21.92 16.26
C ASP A 241 -36.04 21.11 15.01
N GLN A 242 -36.62 21.83 14.06
CA GLN A 242 -37.06 21.36 12.77
C GLN A 242 -35.84 20.97 11.95
N GLY A 243 -35.89 19.78 11.34
CA GLY A 243 -34.77 19.18 10.62
C GLY A 243 -34.04 20.18 9.74
N ASP A 244 -32.73 20.29 9.96
CA ASP A 244 -31.77 21.02 9.12
C ASP A 244 -32.15 20.81 7.64
N PRO A 245 -32.45 21.88 6.86
CA PRO A 245 -32.77 21.73 5.46
C PRO A 245 -31.58 21.08 4.77
N GLY A 246 -31.70 19.77 4.54
CA GLY A 246 -30.57 18.89 4.24
C GLY A 246 -29.61 19.52 3.25
N ALA A 247 -28.32 19.56 3.63
CA ALA A 247 -27.31 20.24 2.85
C ALA A 247 -27.37 19.84 1.37
N CYS A 248 -27.56 20.82 0.48
CA CYS A 248 -27.56 20.57 -0.96
C CYS A 248 -26.13 20.46 -1.49
N CYS A 249 -25.92 19.55 -2.44
CA CYS A 249 -24.68 19.43 -3.17
C CYS A 249 -24.46 20.63 -4.09
N SER A 250 -23.30 21.27 -4.00
CA SER A 250 -22.93 22.41 -4.83
C SER A 250 -22.76 22.08 -6.32
N LEU A 251 -22.71 20.78 -6.68
CA LEU A 251 -22.48 20.32 -8.05
C LEU A 251 -23.77 19.91 -8.77
N CYS A 252 -24.65 19.14 -8.11
CA CYS A 252 -25.91 18.67 -8.71
C CYS A 252 -27.16 19.37 -8.17
N ALA A 253 -27.01 20.26 -7.18
CA ALA A 253 -28.08 20.98 -6.49
C ALA A 253 -29.12 20.08 -5.78
N GLN A 254 -28.87 18.77 -5.68
CA GLN A 254 -29.73 17.83 -4.94
C GLN A 254 -29.34 17.75 -3.47
N THR A 255 -30.30 17.42 -2.62
CA THR A 255 -30.08 17.15 -1.18
C THR A 255 -29.11 15.99 -0.98
N ILE A 256 -28.20 16.15 -0.03
CA ILE A 256 -27.26 15.09 0.38
C ILE A 256 -27.94 14.26 1.47
N GLN A 257 -28.19 12.99 1.18
CA GLN A 257 -28.80 12.01 2.09
C GLN A 257 -27.83 10.89 2.47
N ASP A 258 -26.56 11.00 2.07
CA ASP A 258 -25.53 9.98 2.30
C ASP A 258 -25.24 9.85 3.81
N GLU A 259 -25.15 8.62 4.32
CA GLU A 259 -24.83 8.33 5.74
C GLU A 259 -23.46 8.89 6.14
N GLU A 260 -22.51 8.91 5.19
CA GLU A 260 -21.17 9.46 5.36
C GLU A 260 -21.13 11.00 5.36
N GLY A 261 -22.23 11.65 4.98
CA GLY A 261 -22.32 13.10 4.86
C GLY A 261 -21.61 13.68 3.63
N PRO A 262 -21.59 15.02 3.48
CA PRO A 262 -20.99 15.70 2.34
C PRO A 262 -19.46 15.74 2.41
N LEU A 263 -18.79 15.58 1.26
CA LEU A 263 -17.40 16.01 1.14
C LEU A 263 -17.31 17.54 1.22
N CYS A 264 -16.50 18.02 2.14
CA CYS A 264 -16.27 19.46 2.36
C CYS A 264 -14.83 19.83 1.98
N CYS A 265 -14.64 21.02 1.41
CA CYS A 265 -13.29 21.52 1.16
C CYS A 265 -12.61 21.92 2.48
N PRO A 266 -11.39 21.45 2.78
CA PRO A 266 -10.68 21.77 4.02
C PRO A 266 -10.12 23.20 4.08
N ASN A 267 -10.16 23.94 2.98
CA ASN A 267 -9.62 25.29 2.93
C ASN A 267 -10.52 26.25 3.74
N PRO A 268 -9.96 27.03 4.69
CA PRO A 268 -10.73 27.97 5.49
C PRO A 268 -11.53 28.95 4.62
N GLY A 269 -12.81 29.12 4.93
CA GLY A 269 -13.72 30.02 4.22
C GLY A 269 -14.25 29.48 2.88
N CYS A 270 -13.95 28.23 2.52
CA CYS A 270 -14.53 27.59 1.34
C CYS A 270 -15.89 26.96 1.68
N TRP A 271 -16.85 27.11 0.77
CA TRP A 271 -18.25 26.66 0.95
C TRP A 271 -18.60 25.38 0.18
N LEU A 272 -17.61 24.75 -0.47
CA LEU A 272 -17.84 23.52 -1.22
C LEU A 272 -18.39 22.43 -0.29
N ARG A 273 -19.57 21.94 -0.62
CA ARG A 273 -20.19 20.73 -0.06
C ARG A 273 -20.74 19.90 -1.22
N ALA A 274 -20.30 18.67 -1.38
CA ALA A 274 -20.70 17.84 -2.52
C ALA A 274 -20.92 16.38 -2.11
N HIS A 275 -21.77 15.67 -2.86
CA HIS A 275 -21.79 14.21 -2.83
C HIS A 275 -20.40 13.67 -3.18
N VAL A 276 -20.03 12.54 -2.58
CA VAL A 276 -18.77 11.85 -2.88
C VAL A 276 -18.65 11.57 -4.37
N ILE A 277 -19.74 11.06 -4.99
CA ILE A 277 -19.75 10.68 -6.40
C ILE A 277 -19.62 11.92 -7.30
N CYS A 278 -20.38 12.98 -7.04
CA CYS A 278 -20.32 14.20 -7.86
C CYS A 278 -18.91 14.82 -7.86
N LEU A 279 -18.26 14.89 -6.69
CA LEU A 279 -16.90 15.43 -6.62
C LEU A 279 -15.87 14.48 -7.24
N ALA A 280 -16.08 13.16 -7.13
CA ALA A 280 -15.22 12.19 -7.80
C ALA A 280 -15.29 12.33 -9.32
N GLU A 281 -16.50 12.41 -9.89
CA GLU A 281 -16.71 12.62 -11.33
C GLU A 281 -16.09 13.92 -11.82
N GLU A 282 -16.23 15.00 -11.04
CA GLU A 282 -15.59 16.28 -11.32
C GLU A 282 -14.06 16.14 -11.43
N PHE A 283 -13.44 15.47 -10.46
CA PHE A 283 -11.98 15.28 -10.44
C PHE A 283 -11.51 14.28 -11.50
N LEU A 284 -12.39 13.40 -11.98
CA LEU A 284 -12.09 12.36 -12.97
C LEU A 284 -12.44 12.76 -14.41
N ARG A 285 -12.86 14.01 -14.67
CA ARG A 285 -13.27 14.47 -16.00
C ARG A 285 -12.21 14.18 -17.09
N GLU A 286 -10.94 14.36 -16.76
CA GLU A 286 -9.80 14.12 -17.67
C GLU A 286 -9.27 12.66 -17.60
N GLU A 287 -9.83 11.82 -16.72
CA GLU A 287 -9.42 10.43 -16.48
C GLU A 287 -10.62 9.45 -16.48
N PRO A 288 -11.46 9.38 -17.54
CA PRO A 288 -12.76 8.68 -17.53
C PRO A 288 -12.69 7.16 -17.31
N GLY A 289 -11.50 6.54 -17.39
CA GLY A 289 -11.28 5.12 -17.12
C GLY A 289 -10.89 4.80 -15.67
N GLN A 290 -10.76 5.81 -14.81
CA GLN A 290 -10.38 5.66 -13.41
C GLN A 290 -11.61 5.70 -12.51
N LEU A 291 -11.56 4.97 -11.40
CA LEU A 291 -12.66 4.91 -10.42
C LEU A 291 -12.41 5.76 -9.18
N LEU A 292 -11.14 6.02 -8.86
CA LEU A 292 -10.75 6.77 -7.67
C LEU A 292 -9.96 7.99 -8.12
N PRO A 293 -10.36 9.22 -7.78
CA PRO A 293 -9.52 10.39 -8.01
C PRO A 293 -8.22 10.31 -7.20
N LEU A 294 -7.14 10.93 -7.70
CA LEU A 294 -5.92 11.16 -6.92
C LEU A 294 -5.96 12.56 -6.28
N GLU A 295 -6.26 13.55 -7.11
CA GLU A 295 -6.32 14.96 -6.77
C GLU A 295 -7.28 15.69 -7.72
N GLY A 296 -7.64 16.91 -7.37
CA GLY A 296 -8.45 17.79 -8.21
C GLY A 296 -8.45 19.22 -7.69
N GLN A 297 -9.00 20.15 -8.47
CA GLN A 297 -9.18 21.54 -8.03
C GLN A 297 -10.57 21.70 -7.43
N CYS A 298 -10.64 22.36 -6.27
CA CYS A 298 -11.91 22.69 -5.64
C CYS A 298 -12.76 23.58 -6.57
N PRO A 299 -13.99 23.19 -6.96
CA PRO A 299 -14.82 24.01 -7.84
C PRO A 299 -15.24 25.36 -7.25
N SER A 300 -15.13 25.54 -5.92
CA SER A 300 -15.51 26.79 -5.24
C SER A 300 -14.35 27.72 -4.92
N CYS A 301 -13.14 27.20 -4.63
CA CYS A 301 -11.98 28.04 -4.26
C CYS A 301 -10.73 27.80 -5.11
N GLU A 302 -10.81 26.92 -6.12
CA GLU A 302 -9.78 26.60 -7.12
C GLU A 302 -8.47 26.02 -6.56
N LYS A 303 -8.35 25.88 -5.25
CA LYS A 303 -7.18 25.26 -4.60
C LYS A 303 -7.14 23.75 -4.89
N SER A 304 -5.93 23.24 -5.06
CA SER A 304 -5.68 21.80 -5.21
C SER A 304 -6.04 21.03 -3.95
N LEU A 305 -6.67 19.88 -4.13
CA LEU A 305 -7.12 18.97 -3.09
C LEU A 305 -6.64 17.55 -3.40
N LEU A 306 -6.16 16.85 -2.39
CA LEU A 306 -5.87 15.41 -2.49
C LEU A 306 -7.13 14.62 -2.13
N TRP A 307 -7.52 13.68 -2.98
CA TRP A 307 -8.71 12.85 -2.75
C TRP A 307 -8.63 12.07 -1.44
N GLY A 308 -7.44 11.54 -1.15
CA GLY A 308 -7.15 10.84 0.08
C GLY A 308 -7.43 11.64 1.34
N ASP A 309 -7.12 12.94 1.31
CA ASP A 309 -7.33 13.82 2.46
C ASP A 309 -8.80 14.23 2.60
N LEU A 310 -9.56 14.35 1.51
CA LEU A 310 -11.00 14.61 1.55
C LEU A 310 -11.78 13.44 2.16
N ILE A 311 -11.53 12.22 1.69
CA ILE A 311 -12.18 11.01 2.23
C ILE A 311 -11.82 10.84 3.70
N TRP A 312 -10.56 11.08 4.02
CA TRP A 312 -10.06 11.04 5.38
C TRP A 312 -10.82 12.01 6.30
N LEU A 313 -10.92 13.28 5.92
CA LEU A 313 -11.58 14.30 6.74
C LEU A 313 -13.09 14.06 6.87
N CYS A 314 -13.73 13.51 5.84
CA CYS A 314 -15.16 13.18 5.87
C CYS A 314 -15.48 12.09 6.91
N GLN A 315 -14.66 11.03 6.97
CA GLN A 315 -14.88 9.91 7.89
C GLN A 315 -14.71 10.31 9.36
N MET A 316 -13.89 11.33 9.65
CA MET A 316 -13.68 11.83 11.01
C MET A 316 -14.94 12.43 11.64
N ASP A 317 -15.89 12.90 10.84
CA ASP A 317 -17.16 13.44 11.32
C ASP A 317 -18.21 12.35 11.61
N THR A 318 -18.03 11.13 11.08
CA THR A 318 -19.04 10.04 11.12
C THR A 318 -18.71 8.91 12.11
N GLU A 319 -17.47 8.82 12.62
CA GLU A 319 -17.06 7.71 13.51
C GLU A 319 -17.76 7.77 14.87
N LYS A 320 -18.95 7.15 14.95
CA LYS A 320 -19.48 6.57 16.19
C LYS A 320 -18.56 5.43 16.59
N GLU A 321 -18.10 5.45 17.83
CA GLU A 321 -17.20 4.47 18.44
C GLU A 321 -17.69 3.04 18.19
N VAL A 322 -17.08 2.32 17.24
CA VAL A 322 -17.25 0.87 17.12
C VAL A 322 -16.11 0.22 17.88
N GLU A 323 -16.50 -0.39 19.01
CA GLU A 323 -15.64 -1.07 19.97
C GLU A 323 -14.68 -2.06 19.29
N ASP A 324 -13.44 -2.05 19.77
CA ASP A 324 -12.26 -2.75 19.26
C ASP A 324 -12.43 -4.28 19.42
N SER A 325 -13.31 -4.88 18.62
CA SER A 325 -13.38 -6.34 18.52
C SER A 325 -12.15 -6.83 17.77
N GLU A 326 -11.29 -7.51 18.54
CA GLU A 326 -10.09 -8.22 18.15
C GLU A 326 -10.29 -8.94 16.81
N LEU A 327 -9.89 -8.28 15.72
CA LEU A 327 -9.60 -8.97 14.47
C LEU A 327 -8.41 -9.86 14.78
N GLU A 328 -8.69 -11.10 15.19
CA GLU A 328 -7.69 -12.13 15.41
C GLU A 328 -6.76 -12.15 14.20
N GLU A 329 -5.50 -11.79 14.45
CA GLU A 329 -4.39 -11.80 13.49
C GLU A 329 -4.00 -13.26 13.15
N ALA A 330 -4.99 -14.09 12.80
CA ALA A 330 -4.79 -15.42 12.26
C ALA A 330 -4.38 -15.29 10.78
N HIS A 331 -3.12 -15.58 10.54
CA HIS A 331 -2.47 -15.64 9.23
C HIS A 331 -3.16 -16.73 8.38
N TRP A 332 -4.16 -16.35 7.58
CA TRP A 332 -4.91 -17.26 6.68
C TRP A 332 -4.01 -18.12 5.78
N THR A 333 -2.79 -17.67 5.52
CA THR A 333 -1.76 -18.36 4.75
C THR A 333 -1.17 -19.60 5.44
N ASP A 334 -1.33 -19.78 6.76
CA ASP A 334 -0.94 -21.03 7.45
C ASP A 334 -1.96 -22.17 7.26
N LEU A 335 -3.15 -21.89 6.71
CA LEU A 335 -4.23 -22.86 6.46
C LEU A 335 -4.23 -23.43 5.04
N LEU A 336 -3.37 -22.96 4.14
CA LEU A 336 -3.29 -23.43 2.74
C LEU A 336 -2.19 -24.47 2.50
N GLU A 337 -1.50 -24.92 3.55
CA GLU A 337 -0.53 -26.02 3.50
C GLU A 337 -1.09 -27.24 4.27
N THR A 338 -2.19 -27.83 3.77
CA THR A 338 -2.62 -29.19 4.14
C THR A 338 -3.03 -29.97 2.92
#